data_AF-A0A7S4VNJ7-F1
#
_entry.id   AF-A0A7S4VNJ7-F1
#
_cell.length_a   1.000
_cell.length_b   1.000
_cell.length_c   1.000
_cell.angle_alpha   90.00
_cell.angle_beta   90.00
_cell.angle_gamma   90.00
#
_symmetry.space_group_name_H-M   'P 1'
#
loop_
_entity.id
_entity.type
_entity.pdbx_description
1 polymer ?
#
loop_
_entity_poly.entity_id
_entity_poly.type
_entity_poly.pdbx_seq_one_letter_code
_entity_poly.pdbx_strand_id
1 'polypeptide(L)'
;KEVVQSDYGKRKGHFRSWWNIVDFISIFLVYIYTFSTLVRGVGSGSVPLAVATTLCLTLKLLAYLRGFDSTGWLISVLTQNVLDVGGFVLIITVVLIGFMLCFRLLFGNVEGTCQLILDNGDSIIQECGKKPYGTLHDSLFSTFELAILASYDQGHFDESDYTTLAVLIFVLAVTIVLVIALNALIAVLGDSYSRVQEHAIANRRKERAEVRNDI
;
A
#
# COMPACT_ATOMS: atom_id res chain seq x y z
N LYS A 1 -32.36 -30.90 18.88
CA LYS A 1 -32.42 -30.82 17.40
C LYS A 1 -31.90 -29.47 16.87
N GLU A 2 -31.00 -28.78 17.58
CA GLU A 2 -30.55 -27.41 17.21
C GLU A 2 -29.05 -27.32 16.85
N VAL A 3 -28.31 -28.43 16.87
CA VAL A 3 -26.87 -28.41 16.58
C VAL A 3 -26.56 -28.46 15.08
N VAL A 4 -27.54 -28.77 14.22
CA VAL A 4 -27.30 -29.01 12.78
C VAL A 4 -27.58 -27.77 11.90
N GLN A 5 -28.19 -26.70 12.44
CA GLN A 5 -28.45 -25.48 11.66
C GLN A 5 -27.32 -24.43 11.72
N SER A 6 -26.31 -24.60 12.56
CA SER A 6 -25.18 -23.65 12.64
C SER A 6 -24.14 -23.83 11.51
N ASP A 7 -24.12 -24.94 10.79
CA ASP A 7 -23.05 -25.23 9.81
C ASP A 7 -23.37 -24.77 8.37
N TYR A 8 -24.66 -24.64 8.03
CA TYR A 8 -25.05 -24.25 6.67
C TYR A 8 -25.06 -22.73 6.45
N GLY A 9 -25.18 -21.92 7.50
CA GLY A 9 -25.14 -20.45 7.43
C GLY A 9 -23.72 -19.86 7.36
N LYS A 10 -22.71 -20.56 7.90
CA LYS A 10 -21.31 -20.08 7.91
C LYS A 10 -20.60 -20.24 6.55
N ARG A 11 -21.10 -21.14 5.69
CA ARG A 11 -20.44 -21.52 4.43
C ARG A 11 -20.51 -20.43 3.35
N LYS A 12 -21.56 -19.60 3.33
CA LYS A 12 -21.70 -18.49 2.38
C LYS A 12 -21.00 -17.20 2.83
N GLY A 13 -20.65 -17.07 4.12
CA GLY A 13 -19.82 -15.97 4.64
C GLY A 13 -18.31 -16.21 4.50
N HIS A 14 -17.87 -17.47 4.42
CA HIS A 14 -16.47 -17.86 4.34
C HIS A 14 -15.76 -17.44 3.03
N PHE A 15 -16.52 -17.33 1.93
CA PHE A 15 -16.01 -16.87 0.63
C PHE A 15 -15.91 -15.34 0.50
N ARG A 16 -16.40 -14.57 1.49
CA ARG A 16 -16.35 -13.09 1.48
C ARG A 16 -15.33 -12.51 2.46
N SER A 17 -14.61 -13.36 3.19
CA SER A 17 -13.49 -12.94 4.03
C SER A 17 -12.28 -12.66 3.15
N TRP A 18 -11.84 -11.40 3.09
CA TRP A 18 -10.61 -10.96 2.41
C TRP A 18 -9.40 -11.87 2.72
N TRP A 19 -9.36 -12.44 3.93
CA TRP A 19 -8.30 -13.34 4.38
C TRP A 19 -8.25 -14.68 3.65
N ASN A 20 -9.40 -15.20 3.23
CA ASN A 20 -9.45 -16.46 2.49
C ASN A 20 -8.77 -16.31 1.12
N ILE A 21 -8.92 -15.13 0.48
CA ILE A 21 -8.25 -14.80 -0.77
C ILE A 21 -6.73 -14.75 -0.57
N VAL A 22 -6.25 -14.12 0.51
CA VAL A 22 -4.82 -14.08 0.86
C VAL A 22 -4.27 -15.49 1.10
N ASP A 23 -5.02 -16.36 1.77
CA ASP A 23 -4.63 -17.75 2.00
C ASP A 23 -4.52 -18.55 0.69
N PHE A 24 -5.52 -18.44 -0.20
CA PHE A 24 -5.49 -19.09 -1.51
C PHE A 24 -4.34 -18.60 -2.38
N ILE A 25 -4.11 -17.28 -2.44
CA ILE A 25 -3.01 -16.67 -3.20
C ILE A 25 -1.66 -17.17 -2.67
N SER A 26 -1.49 -17.21 -1.35
CA SER A 26 -0.24 -17.66 -0.73
C SER A 26 0.05 -19.14 -1.03
N ILE A 27 -0.96 -20.00 -0.94
CA ILE A 27 -0.83 -21.44 -1.27
C ILE A 27 -0.48 -21.62 -2.75
N PHE A 28 -1.14 -20.88 -3.64
CA PHE A 28 -0.91 -20.95 -5.08
C PHE A 28 0.51 -20.48 -5.45
N LEU A 29 0.98 -19.37 -4.87
CA LEU A 29 2.33 -18.84 -5.07
C LEU A 29 3.41 -19.81 -4.63
N VAL A 30 3.25 -20.46 -3.46
CA VAL A 30 4.19 -21.48 -2.99
C VAL A 30 4.22 -22.67 -3.96
N TYR A 31 3.06 -23.12 -4.45
CA TYR A 31 3.00 -24.20 -5.42
C TYR A 31 3.72 -23.84 -6.72
N ILE A 32 3.47 -22.65 -7.28
CA ILE A 32 4.16 -22.16 -8.48
C ILE A 32 5.67 -22.09 -8.25
N TYR A 33 6.12 -21.57 -7.11
CA TYR A 33 7.53 -21.48 -6.80
C TYR A 33 8.19 -22.86 -6.76
N THR A 34 7.64 -23.79 -5.98
CA THR A 34 8.16 -25.18 -5.88
C THR A 34 8.15 -25.91 -7.23
N PHE A 35 7.12 -25.70 -8.06
CA PHE A 35 7.04 -26.25 -9.41
C PHE A 35 8.12 -25.64 -10.32
N SER A 36 8.33 -24.33 -10.26
CA SER A 36 9.36 -23.64 -11.04
C SER A 36 10.78 -24.11 -10.70
N THR A 37 11.06 -24.36 -9.41
CA THR A 37 12.35 -24.88 -8.95
C THR A 37 12.56 -26.34 -9.35
N LEU A 38 11.48 -27.13 -9.45
CA LEU A 38 11.54 -28.51 -9.92
C LEU A 38 11.85 -28.59 -11.42
N VAL A 39 11.20 -27.75 -12.23
CA VAL A 39 11.37 -27.72 -13.69
C VAL A 39 12.72 -27.17 -14.12
N ARG A 40 13.25 -26.17 -13.41
CA ARG A 40 14.54 -25.50 -13.76
C ARG A 40 15.77 -26.12 -13.10
N GLY A 41 15.60 -27.09 -12.21
CA GLY A 41 16.68 -27.70 -11.45
C GLY A 41 17.18 -26.84 -10.29
N VAL A 42 17.83 -27.49 -9.33
CA VAL A 42 18.35 -26.87 -8.11
C VAL A 42 19.50 -25.92 -8.48
N GLY A 43 19.26 -24.61 -8.41
CA GLY A 43 20.30 -23.58 -8.64
C GLY A 43 19.89 -22.42 -9.54
N SER A 44 18.82 -22.54 -10.33
CA SER A 44 18.28 -21.46 -11.20
C SER A 44 16.85 -21.09 -10.81
N GLY A 45 16.67 -20.75 -9.53
CA GLY A 45 15.41 -20.24 -9.00
C GLY A 45 15.13 -18.82 -9.53
N SER A 46 13.87 -18.55 -9.88
CA SER A 46 13.48 -17.19 -10.26
C SER A 46 13.38 -16.29 -9.02
N VAL A 47 14.36 -15.41 -8.84
CA VAL A 47 14.43 -14.44 -7.72
C VAL A 47 13.13 -13.66 -7.52
N PRO A 48 12.44 -13.15 -8.58
CA PRO A 48 11.20 -12.40 -8.40
C PRO A 48 10.07 -13.22 -7.75
N LEU A 49 9.97 -14.51 -8.08
CA LEU A 49 8.96 -15.38 -7.48
C LEU A 49 9.27 -15.66 -6.01
N ALA A 50 10.54 -15.88 -5.66
CA ALA A 50 10.96 -16.11 -4.28
C ALA A 50 10.65 -14.91 -3.37
N VAL A 51 10.84 -13.69 -3.88
CA VAL A 51 10.48 -12.46 -3.16
C VAL A 51 8.97 -12.37 -2.98
N ALA A 52 8.20 -12.60 -4.04
CA ALA A 52 6.73 -12.56 -3.98
C ALA A 52 6.16 -13.60 -3.01
N THR A 53 6.67 -14.84 -3.03
CA THR A 53 6.21 -15.89 -2.12
C THR A 53 6.55 -15.56 -0.67
N THR A 54 7.75 -15.06 -0.39
CA THR A 54 8.16 -14.66 0.96
C THR A 54 7.28 -13.53 1.48
N LEU A 55 7.00 -12.52 0.66
CA LEU A 55 6.10 -11.41 1.04
C LEU A 55 4.68 -11.92 1.33
N CYS A 56 4.11 -12.77 0.49
CA CYS A 56 2.80 -13.35 0.77
C CYS A 56 2.78 -14.22 2.04
N LEU A 57 3.86 -14.98 2.32
CA LEU A 57 3.98 -15.73 3.56
C LEU A 57 4.05 -14.83 4.80
N THR A 58 4.67 -13.65 4.70
CA THR A 58 4.64 -12.67 5.81
C THR A 58 3.22 -12.13 6.06
N LEU A 59 2.41 -11.93 5.02
CA LEU A 59 0.99 -11.56 5.17
C LEU A 59 0.17 -12.71 5.81
N LYS A 60 0.49 -13.96 5.48
CA LYS A 60 -0.12 -15.13 6.13
C LYS A 60 0.26 -15.24 7.60
N LEU A 61 1.49 -14.88 7.96
CA LEU A 61 1.91 -14.79 9.36
C LEU A 61 1.07 -13.76 10.12
N LEU A 62 0.81 -12.59 9.52
CA LEU A 62 -0.13 -11.60 10.09
C LEU A 62 -1.55 -12.16 10.25
N ALA A 63 -2.03 -12.96 9.30
CA ALA A 63 -3.33 -13.64 9.41
C ALA A 63 -3.36 -14.64 10.59
N TYR A 64 -2.26 -15.36 10.83
CA TYR A 64 -2.15 -16.30 11.95
C TYR A 64 -2.16 -15.58 13.30
N LEU A 65 -1.54 -14.40 13.39
CA LEU A 65 -1.55 -13.57 14.61
C LEU A 65 -2.97 -13.14 15.02
N ARG A 66 -3.95 -13.19 14.11
CA ARG A 66 -5.36 -12.93 14.43
C ARG A 66 -5.95 -13.97 15.40
N GLY A 67 -5.39 -15.18 15.43
CA GLY A 67 -5.87 -16.28 16.27
C GLY A 67 -5.49 -16.17 17.75
N PHE A 68 -4.59 -15.24 18.12
CA PHE A 68 -4.23 -15.01 19.52
C PHE A 68 -5.11 -13.92 20.15
N ASP A 69 -5.58 -14.16 21.37
CA ASP A 69 -6.54 -13.29 22.06
C ASP A 69 -6.02 -11.84 22.25
N SER A 70 -4.70 -11.66 22.43
CA SER A 70 -4.11 -10.32 22.64
C SER A 70 -3.86 -9.53 21.35
N THR A 71 -3.53 -10.19 20.23
CA THR A 71 -3.20 -9.52 18.94
C THR A 71 -4.37 -9.52 17.97
N GLY A 72 -5.37 -10.39 18.17
CA GLY A 72 -6.53 -10.54 17.31
C GLY A 72 -7.35 -9.26 17.16
N TRP A 73 -7.58 -8.54 18.26
CA TRP A 73 -8.28 -7.26 18.23
C TRP A 73 -7.53 -6.20 17.41
N LEU A 74 -6.21 -6.08 17.58
CA LEU A 74 -5.39 -5.09 16.88
C LEU A 74 -5.39 -5.31 15.35
N ILE A 75 -5.31 -6.58 14.93
CA ILE A 75 -5.34 -6.97 13.51
C ILE A 75 -6.72 -6.71 12.90
N SER A 76 -7.80 -6.98 13.63
CA SER A 76 -9.16 -6.66 13.17
C SER A 76 -9.34 -5.16 12.93
N VAL A 77 -8.84 -4.30 13.83
CA VAL A 77 -8.87 -2.85 13.64
C VAL A 77 -8.01 -2.41 12.46
N LEU A 78 -6.79 -2.93 12.32
CA LEU A 78 -5.90 -2.62 11.20
C LEU A 78 -6.54 -2.98 9.84
N THR A 79 -7.16 -4.16 9.76
CA THR A 79 -7.85 -4.61 8.54
C THR A 79 -8.99 -3.68 8.16
N GLN A 80 -9.78 -3.26 9.16
CA GLN A 80 -10.89 -2.33 8.95
C GLN A 80 -10.37 -0.98 8.43
N ASN A 81 -9.32 -0.43 9.04
CA ASN A 81 -8.71 0.83 8.60
C ASN A 81 -8.24 0.79 7.14
N VAL A 82 -7.60 -0.31 6.70
CA VAL A 82 -7.15 -0.44 5.29
C VAL A 82 -8.32 -0.44 4.31
N LEU A 83 -9.45 -1.07 4.67
CA LEU A 83 -10.65 -1.09 3.81
C LEU A 83 -11.33 0.28 3.77
N ASP A 84 -11.36 1.00 4.89
CA ASP A 84 -11.99 2.31 5.01
C ASP A 84 -11.21 3.37 4.19
N VAL A 85 -9.89 3.23 4.06
CA VAL A 85 -9.03 4.15 3.26
C VAL A 85 -9.23 3.97 1.75
N GLY A 86 -9.85 2.87 1.29
CA GLY A 86 -9.94 2.50 -0.13
C GLY A 86 -10.57 3.57 -1.04
N GLY A 87 -11.60 4.28 -0.55
CA GLY A 87 -12.22 5.38 -1.30
C GLY A 87 -11.26 6.55 -1.56
N PHE A 88 -10.39 6.85 -0.59
CA PHE A 88 -9.39 7.91 -0.72
C PHE A 88 -8.24 7.51 -1.64
N VAL A 89 -7.81 6.24 -1.62
CA VAL A 89 -6.78 5.73 -2.56
C VAL A 89 -7.24 5.90 -4.01
N LEU A 90 -8.53 5.66 -4.29
CA LEU A 90 -9.09 5.88 -5.63
C LEU A 90 -8.96 7.34 -6.06
N ILE A 91 -9.33 8.28 -5.19
CA ILE A 91 -9.23 9.72 -5.47
C ILE A 91 -7.77 10.11 -5.73
N ILE A 92 -6.84 9.68 -4.87
CA ILE A 92 -5.40 9.93 -5.03
C ILE A 92 -4.90 9.36 -6.36
N THR A 93 -5.30 8.14 -6.72
CA THR A 93 -4.88 7.50 -7.97
C THR A 93 -5.32 8.30 -9.20
N VAL A 94 -6.57 8.80 -9.21
CA VAL A 94 -7.06 9.65 -10.31
C VAL A 94 -6.26 10.95 -10.41
N VAL A 95 -5.97 11.58 -9.28
CA VAL A 95 -5.16 12.81 -9.21
C VAL A 95 -3.72 12.56 -9.67
N LEU A 96 -3.10 11.46 -9.25
CA LEU A 96 -1.75 11.06 -9.66
C LEU A 96 -1.67 10.81 -11.16
N ILE A 97 -2.67 10.16 -11.77
CA ILE A 97 -2.71 9.96 -13.22
C ILE A 97 -2.79 11.31 -13.96
N GLY A 98 -3.59 12.26 -13.45
CA GLY A 98 -3.66 13.62 -14.02
C GLY A 98 -2.31 14.34 -13.98
N PHE A 99 -1.63 14.32 -12.84
CA PHE A 99 -0.30 14.93 -12.71
C PHE A 99 0.79 14.17 -13.46
N MET A 100 0.71 12.84 -13.56
CA MET A 100 1.61 12.02 -14.35
C MET A 100 1.58 12.45 -15.82
N LEU A 101 0.39 12.71 -16.38
CA LEU A 101 0.26 13.21 -17.74
C LEU A 101 0.88 14.61 -17.90
N CYS A 102 0.67 15.49 -16.93
CA CYS A 102 1.27 16.84 -16.95
C CYS A 102 2.80 16.78 -16.91
N PHE A 103 3.37 16.00 -15.98
CA PHE A 103 4.82 15.83 -15.87
C PHE A 103 5.41 15.12 -17.09
N ARG A 104 4.70 14.16 -17.69
CA ARG A 104 5.14 13.53 -18.92
C ARG A 104 5.20 14.49 -20.11
N LEU A 105 4.26 15.44 -20.20
CA LEU A 105 4.30 16.48 -21.23
C LEU A 105 5.44 17.48 -20.99
N LEU A 106 5.75 17.76 -19.73
CA LEU A 106 6.72 18.78 -19.34
C LEU A 106 8.16 18.30 -19.32
N PHE A 107 8.38 17.05 -18.91
CA PHE A 107 9.68 16.42 -18.76
C PHE A 107 9.91 15.27 -19.74
N GLY A 108 9.02 15.06 -20.71
CA GLY A 108 9.12 13.97 -21.69
C GLY A 108 10.37 14.02 -22.58
N ASN A 109 10.96 15.21 -22.72
CA ASN A 109 12.18 15.45 -23.49
C ASN A 109 13.44 15.61 -22.62
N VAL A 110 13.31 15.64 -21.29
CA VAL A 110 14.45 15.79 -20.37
C VAL A 110 15.15 14.45 -20.21
N GLU A 111 16.47 14.44 -20.37
CA GLU A 111 17.29 13.25 -20.16
C GLU A 111 17.54 13.06 -18.66
N GLY A 112 17.43 11.82 -18.17
CA GLY A 112 17.67 11.56 -16.75
C GLY A 112 19.16 11.55 -16.42
N THR A 113 19.54 12.16 -15.31
CA THR A 113 20.87 11.99 -14.74
C THR A 113 20.90 10.76 -13.83
N CYS A 114 21.95 9.93 -13.88
CA CYS A 114 22.16 8.87 -12.90
C CYS A 114 23.50 9.08 -12.21
N GLN A 115 23.51 8.85 -10.90
CA GLN A 115 24.73 8.86 -10.10
C GLN A 115 25.34 7.45 -10.07
N LEU A 116 26.52 7.30 -10.65
CA LEU A 116 27.30 6.08 -10.54
C LEU A 116 28.27 6.23 -9.37
N ILE A 117 28.07 5.42 -8.34
CA ILE A 117 29.02 5.30 -7.22
C ILE A 117 30.16 4.40 -7.72
N LEU A 118 31.35 4.97 -7.89
CA LEU A 118 32.56 4.21 -8.18
C LEU A 118 33.03 3.50 -6.91
N ASP A 119 33.69 2.36 -7.07
CA ASP A 119 34.25 1.54 -5.99
C ASP A 119 35.25 2.30 -5.08
N ASN A 120 35.72 3.46 -5.54
CA ASN A 120 36.62 4.36 -4.82
C ASN A 120 35.88 5.39 -3.93
N GLY A 121 34.55 5.37 -3.89
CA GLY A 121 33.73 6.32 -3.12
C GLY A 121 33.42 7.65 -3.83
N ASP A 122 33.94 7.87 -5.05
CA ASP A 122 33.58 9.02 -5.88
C ASP A 122 32.26 8.76 -6.63
N SER A 123 31.36 9.75 -6.64
CA SER A 123 30.12 9.71 -7.44
C SER A 123 30.27 10.56 -8.70
N ILE A 124 30.24 9.93 -9.89
CA ILE A 124 30.15 10.67 -11.15
C ILE A 124 28.67 10.77 -11.53
N ILE A 125 28.19 11.99 -11.72
CA ILE A 125 26.90 12.27 -12.33
C ILE A 125 27.09 12.06 -13.83
N GLN A 126 26.55 10.98 -14.37
CA GLN A 126 26.61 10.69 -15.79
C GLN A 126 25.20 10.72 -16.38
N GLU A 127 25.08 11.33 -17.57
CA GLU A 127 23.90 11.22 -18.43
C GLU A 127 23.70 9.75 -18.82
N CYS A 128 22.94 9.04 -18.01
CA CYS A 128 22.48 7.72 -18.33
C CYS A 128 21.13 7.94 -19.00
N GLY A 129 21.04 7.74 -20.32
CA GLY A 129 19.85 8.03 -21.15
C GLY A 129 18.53 7.31 -20.78
N LYS A 130 18.34 6.91 -19.52
CA LYS A 130 17.05 6.61 -18.91
C LYS A 130 16.26 7.91 -18.76
N LYS A 131 15.22 8.04 -19.58
CA LYS A 131 14.25 9.13 -19.50
C LYS A 131 13.26 8.83 -18.36
N PRO A 132 13.25 9.59 -17.24
CA PRO A 132 12.37 9.33 -16.10
C PRO A 132 10.88 9.35 -16.48
N TYR A 133 10.53 10.10 -17.53
CA TYR A 133 9.17 10.20 -18.06
C TYR A 133 8.99 9.58 -19.46
N GLY A 134 9.92 8.72 -19.89
CA GLY A 134 9.88 8.13 -21.23
C GLY A 134 8.70 7.16 -21.42
N THR A 135 8.60 6.17 -20.54
CA THR A 135 7.51 5.20 -20.54
C THR A 135 6.40 5.58 -19.56
N LEU A 136 5.19 5.03 -19.76
CA LEU A 136 4.07 5.25 -18.84
C LEU A 136 4.35 4.72 -17.43
N HIS A 137 5.03 3.57 -17.34
CA HIS A 137 5.38 2.96 -16.05
C HIS A 137 6.39 3.83 -15.29
N ASP A 138 7.43 4.29 -15.99
CA ASP A 138 8.48 5.12 -15.38
C ASP A 138 7.92 6.50 -14.99
N SER A 139 7.02 7.05 -15.81
CA SER A 139 6.31 8.30 -15.49
C SER A 139 5.45 8.18 -14.24
N LEU A 140 4.75 7.05 -14.08
CA LEU A 140 3.89 6.79 -12.92
C LEU A 140 4.72 6.65 -11.65
N PHE A 141 5.81 5.90 -11.70
CA PHE A 141 6.72 5.73 -10.57
C PHE A 141 7.39 7.04 -10.18
N SER A 142 7.93 7.79 -11.16
CA SER A 142 8.57 9.09 -10.91
C SER A 142 7.57 10.12 -10.35
N THR A 143 6.32 10.12 -10.84
CA THR A 143 5.26 11.00 -10.30
C THR A 143 4.87 10.62 -8.88
N PHE A 144 4.81 9.32 -8.56
CA PHE A 144 4.55 8.85 -7.21
C PHE A 144 5.66 9.28 -6.24
N GLU A 145 6.92 9.11 -6.63
CA GLU A 145 8.08 9.57 -5.85
C GLU A 145 8.04 11.09 -5.62
N LEU A 146 7.80 11.85 -6.68
CA LEU A 146 7.75 13.31 -6.61
C LEU A 146 6.58 13.84 -5.77
N ALA A 147 5.38 13.26 -5.91
CA ALA A 147 4.16 13.79 -5.31
C ALA A 147 3.86 13.26 -3.90
N ILE A 148 4.21 12.00 -3.61
CA ILE A 148 3.91 11.35 -2.32
C ILE A 148 5.12 11.31 -1.40
N LEU A 149 6.29 10.90 -1.91
CA LEU A 149 7.52 10.91 -1.11
C LEU A 149 8.12 12.31 -0.99
N ALA A 150 7.65 13.26 -1.81
CA ALA A 150 8.21 14.61 -1.93
C ALA A 150 9.74 14.59 -2.17
N SER A 151 10.22 13.54 -2.84
CA SER A 151 11.61 13.37 -3.24
C SER A 151 11.77 14.06 -4.59
N TYR A 152 12.59 15.10 -4.65
CA TYR A 152 12.88 15.82 -5.88
C TYR A 152 14.38 16.04 -6.02
N ASP A 153 14.88 15.88 -7.25
CA ASP A 153 16.24 16.24 -7.63
C ASP A 153 16.19 17.56 -8.41
N GLN A 154 17.05 18.50 -8.02
CA GLN A 154 17.02 19.86 -8.56
C GLN A 154 17.39 19.90 -10.06
N GLY A 155 18.22 18.96 -10.52
CA GLY A 155 18.65 18.88 -11.92
C GLY A 155 17.51 18.75 -12.94
N HIS A 156 16.38 18.15 -12.54
CA HIS A 156 15.26 17.90 -13.46
C HIS A 156 14.46 19.17 -13.80
N PHE A 157 14.48 20.18 -12.92
CA PHE A 157 13.75 21.43 -13.12
C PHE A 157 14.59 22.46 -13.90
N ASP A 158 15.91 22.42 -13.72
CA ASP A 158 16.85 23.34 -14.36
C ASP A 158 17.05 23.03 -15.86
N GLU A 159 16.88 21.77 -16.28
CA GLU A 159 16.94 21.33 -17.68
C GLU A 159 15.60 21.47 -18.44
N SER A 160 14.52 21.85 -17.76
CA SER A 160 13.22 22.02 -18.41
C SER A 160 13.13 23.35 -19.17
N ASP A 161 12.66 23.32 -20.42
CA ASP A 161 12.36 24.51 -21.22
C ASP A 161 11.37 25.48 -20.52
N TYR A 162 10.59 24.98 -19.55
CA TYR A 162 9.56 25.74 -18.83
C TYR A 162 9.67 25.58 -17.30
N THR A 163 10.85 25.85 -16.73
CA THR A 163 11.14 25.74 -15.28
C THR A 163 10.05 26.34 -14.38
N THR A 164 9.55 27.55 -14.67
CA THR A 164 8.53 28.21 -13.83
C THR A 164 7.21 27.45 -13.80
N LEU A 165 6.77 26.93 -14.95
CA LEU A 165 5.54 26.15 -15.06
C LEU A 165 5.71 24.79 -14.37
N ALA A 166 6.89 24.18 -14.48
CA ALA A 166 7.24 22.95 -13.79
C ALA A 166 7.18 23.06 -12.28
N VAL A 167 7.79 24.11 -11.73
CA VAL A 167 7.74 24.38 -10.28
C VAL A 167 6.30 24.64 -9.83
N LEU A 168 5.50 25.38 -10.60
CA LEU A 168 4.10 25.65 -10.25
C LEU A 168 3.27 24.36 -10.20
N ILE A 169 3.33 23.53 -11.26
CA ILE A 169 2.61 22.26 -11.30
C ILE A 169 3.08 21.33 -10.18
N PHE A 170 4.38 21.29 -9.88
CA PHE A 170 4.93 20.52 -8.77
C PHE A 170 4.37 20.94 -7.42
N VAL A 171 4.45 22.24 -7.09
CA VAL A 171 3.92 22.77 -5.82
C VAL A 171 2.42 22.48 -5.71
N LEU A 172 1.67 22.64 -6.80
CA LEU A 172 0.25 22.37 -6.85
C LEU A 172 -0.05 20.87 -6.65
N ALA A 173 0.72 19.98 -7.29
CA ALA A 173 0.58 18.53 -7.16
C ALA A 173 0.83 18.07 -5.72
N VAL A 174 1.94 18.48 -5.13
CA VAL A 174 2.30 18.15 -3.74
C VAL A 174 1.26 18.71 -2.78
N THR A 175 0.83 19.97 -2.95
CA THR A 175 -0.17 20.58 -2.07
C THR A 175 -1.50 19.83 -2.14
N ILE A 176 -2.00 19.50 -3.34
CA ILE A 176 -3.25 18.75 -3.49
C ILE A 176 -3.14 17.35 -2.89
N VAL A 177 -2.05 16.64 -3.17
CA VAL A 177 -1.84 15.28 -2.62
C VAL A 177 -1.76 15.32 -1.10
N LEU A 178 -1.02 16.27 -0.53
CA LEU A 178 -0.92 16.44 0.93
C LEU A 178 -2.26 16.81 1.57
N VAL A 179 -3.03 17.71 0.97
CA VAL A 179 -4.36 18.08 1.47
C VAL A 179 -5.31 16.89 1.44
N ILE A 180 -5.33 16.13 0.34
CA ILE A 180 -6.17 14.94 0.23
C ILE A 180 -5.72 13.86 1.21
N ALA A 181 -4.43 13.59 1.30
CA ALA A 181 -3.86 12.59 2.21
C ALA A 181 -4.10 12.94 3.68
N LEU A 182 -3.94 14.21 4.05
CA LEU A 182 -4.20 14.70 5.41
C LEU A 182 -5.68 14.58 5.76
N ASN A 183 -6.57 14.99 4.85
CA ASN A 183 -8.02 14.87 5.05
C ASN A 183 -8.46 13.41 5.16
N ALA A 184 -7.86 12.51 4.40
CA ALA A 184 -8.09 11.07 4.49
C ALA A 184 -7.64 10.50 5.85
N LEU A 185 -6.45 10.90 6.33
CA LEU A 185 -5.90 10.45 7.60
C LEU A 185 -6.79 10.87 8.78
N ILE A 186 -7.26 12.13 8.78
CA ILE A 186 -8.16 12.65 9.82
C ILE A 186 -9.49 11.91 9.80
N ALA A 187 -10.07 11.67 8.62
CA ALA A 187 -11.34 10.96 8.50
C ALA A 187 -11.25 9.53 9.07
N VAL A 188 -10.16 8.82 8.77
CA VAL A 188 -9.93 7.44 9.22
C VAL A 188 -9.62 7.39 10.72
N LEU A 189 -8.81 8.32 11.23
CA LEU A 189 -8.54 8.42 12.67
C LEU A 189 -9.80 8.79 13.46
N GLY A 190 -10.64 9.68 12.91
CA GLY A 190 -11.92 10.07 13.51
C GLY A 190 -12.89 8.90 13.65
N ASP A 191 -13.05 8.11 12.59
CA ASP A 191 -13.96 6.95 12.60
C ASP A 191 -13.39 5.75 13.38
N SER A 192 -12.06 5.58 13.40
CA SER A 192 -11.41 4.58 14.26
C SER A 192 -11.55 4.95 15.74
N TYR A 193 -11.34 6.22 16.09
CA TYR A 193 -11.46 6.72 17.46
C TYR A 193 -12.91 6.62 17.99
N SER A 194 -13.90 7.02 17.18
CA SER A 194 -15.32 6.92 17.56
C SER A 194 -15.73 5.48 17.83
N ARG A 195 -15.34 4.53 16.97
CA ARG A 195 -15.63 3.09 17.14
C ARG A 195 -14.98 2.51 18.40
N VAL A 196 -13.71 2.84 18.66
CA VAL A 196 -13.02 2.39 19.89
C VAL A 196 -13.71 2.97 21.14
N GLN A 197 -14.09 4.25 21.09
CA GLN A 197 -14.78 4.90 22.19
C GLN A 197 -16.17 4.30 22.44
N GLU A 198 -16.94 3.99 21.39
CA GLU A 198 -18.24 3.33 21.50
C GLU A 198 -18.13 1.93 22.12
N HIS A 199 -17.16 1.12 21.69
CA HIS A 199 -16.91 -0.19 22.29
C HIS A 199 -16.49 -0.08 23.77
N ALA A 200 -15.65 0.89 24.13
CA ALA A 200 -15.25 1.12 25.51
C ALA A 200 -16.44 1.57 26.40
N ILE A 201 -17.32 2.42 25.87
CA ILE A 201 -18.53 2.86 26.57
C ILE A 201 -19.53 1.72 26.71
N ALA A 202 -19.74 0.91 25.67
CA ALA A 202 -20.64 -0.23 25.68
C ALA A 202 -20.20 -1.29 26.71
N ASN A 203 -18.91 -1.63 26.76
CA ASN A 203 -18.37 -2.56 27.76
C ASN A 203 -18.52 -2.01 29.19
N ARG A 204 -18.19 -0.72 29.43
CA ARG A 204 -18.41 -0.12 30.76
C ARG A 204 -19.87 -0.10 31.19
N ARG A 205 -20.80 0.13 30.26
CA ARG A 205 -22.24 0.09 30.55
C ARG A 205 -22.71 -1.33 30.89
N LYS A 206 -22.15 -2.33 30.22
CA LYS A 206 -22.43 -3.75 30.50
C LYS A 206 -21.92 -4.16 31.89
N GLU A 207 -20.65 -3.86 32.20
CA GLU A 207 -20.07 -4.14 33.52
C GLU A 207 -20.86 -3.48 34.66
N ARG A 208 -21.28 -2.22 34.49
CA ARG A 208 -22.12 -1.53 35.48
C ARG A 208 -23.53 -2.09 35.61
N ALA A 209 -24.07 -2.72 34.57
CA ALA A 209 -25.38 -3.36 34.62
C ALA A 209 -25.32 -4.72 35.32
N GLU A 210 -24.24 -5.48 35.09
CA GLU A 210 -23.99 -6.76 35.78
C GLU A 210 -23.82 -6.54 37.29
N VAL A 211 -22.98 -5.59 37.71
CA VAL A 211 -22.78 -5.27 39.15
C VAL A 211 -24.07 -4.86 39.86
N ARG A 212 -25.02 -4.25 39.16
CA ARG A 212 -26.30 -3.84 39.75
C ARG A 212 -27.33 -4.97 39.82
N ASN A 213 -27.22 -5.99 38.97
CA ASN A 213 -28.09 -7.17 39.04
C ASN A 213 -27.66 -8.16 40.14
N ASP A 214 -26.43 -8.03 40.65
CA ASP A 214 -25.88 -8.88 41.71
C ASP A 214 -26.19 -8.35 43.14
N ILE A 215 -26.91 -7.23 43.28
CA ILE A 215 -27.35 -6.62 44.55
C ILE A 215 -28.87 -6.76 44.69
#